data_AF-A0A1V5JR52-F1
#
_entry.id   AF-A0A1V5JR52-F1
#
_cell.length_a   1.000
_cell.length_b   1.000
_cell.length_c   1.000
_cell.angle_alpha   90.00
_cell.angle_beta   90.00
_cell.angle_gamma   90.00
#
_symmetry.space_group_name_H-M   'P 1'
#
loop_
_entity.id
_entity.type
_entity.pdbx_description
1 polymer ?
#
loop_
_entity_poly.entity_id
_entity_poly.type
_entity_poly.pdbx_seq_one_letter_code
_entity_poly.pdbx_strand_id
1 'polypeptide(L)'
;MVLTALMVLAIVPAFCIMQITVEPDGKPITADNAAAVKDVIAATTELRLLVEQYYAEHGLYPTSNEQAGLKSPGSYSSGALKRATVGRHGQIELVMTKRSGRYDGNLTMVPQFRNEREGIVWLYQTTNLKGLDKHLPGCRYLKGR
;
A
#
# COMPACT_ATOMS: atom_id res chain seq x y z
N MET A 1 65.97 29.54 14.26
CA MET A 1 64.50 29.60 14.02
C MET A 1 64.26 29.47 12.53
N VAL A 2 63.85 28.30 12.04
CA VAL A 2 63.16 28.15 10.75
C VAL A 2 62.11 27.06 10.99
N LEU A 3 60.83 27.47 10.97
CA LEU A 3 59.67 26.62 11.22
C LEU A 3 59.06 26.29 9.86
N THR A 4 59.26 25.06 9.36
CA THR A 4 58.69 24.63 8.09
C THR A 4 57.41 23.84 8.37
N ALA A 5 56.26 24.49 8.20
CA ALA A 5 54.95 23.87 8.30
C ALA A 5 54.65 23.07 7.03
N LEU A 6 54.49 21.74 7.18
CA LEU A 6 54.11 20.83 6.11
C LEU A 6 52.58 20.82 5.97
N MET A 7 52.09 21.36 4.86
CA MET A 7 50.66 21.46 4.54
C MET A 7 50.18 20.11 3.95
N VAL A 8 49.30 19.40 4.66
CA VAL A 8 48.68 18.16 4.19
C VAL A 8 47.45 18.51 3.35
N LEU A 9 47.53 18.27 2.04
CA LEU A 9 46.43 18.45 1.09
C LEU A 9 45.61 17.15 1.02
N ALA A 10 44.46 17.12 1.71
CA ALA A 10 43.53 15.99 1.64
C ALA A 10 42.60 16.16 0.43
N ILE A 11 42.73 15.25 -0.55
CA ILE A 11 41.83 15.13 -1.71
C ILE A 11 40.59 14.36 -1.23
N VAL A 12 39.46 15.06 -1.05
CA VAL A 12 38.18 14.41 -0.74
C VAL A 12 37.48 14.04 -2.05
N PRO A 13 37.21 12.76 -2.34
CA PRO A 13 36.48 12.37 -3.55
C PRO A 13 35.04 12.87 -3.47
N ALA A 14 34.59 13.51 -4.55
CA ALA A 14 33.23 13.97 -4.75
C ALA A 14 32.27 12.77 -4.79
N PHE A 15 31.78 12.35 -3.62
CA PHE A 15 30.61 11.49 -3.54
C PHE A 15 29.41 12.30 -4.06
N CYS A 16 28.96 11.94 -5.25
CA CYS A 16 27.71 12.41 -5.83
C CYS A 16 26.58 11.85 -4.96
N ILE A 17 26.19 12.61 -3.92
CA ILE A 17 25.05 12.27 -3.07
C ILE A 17 23.80 12.44 -3.95
N MET A 18 23.27 11.34 -4.47
CA MET A 18 21.91 11.30 -5.00
C MET A 18 20.97 11.72 -3.86
N GLN A 19 20.49 12.96 -3.90
CA GLN A 19 19.47 13.42 -2.97
C GLN A 19 18.17 12.71 -3.33
N ILE A 20 17.82 11.67 -2.58
CA ILE A 20 16.47 11.11 -2.56
C ILE A 20 15.60 12.15 -1.86
N THR A 21 14.97 13.03 -2.65
CA THR A 21 13.97 13.97 -2.13
C THR A 21 12.73 13.18 -1.73
N VAL A 22 12.68 12.74 -0.47
CA VAL A 22 11.46 12.21 0.12
C VAL A 22 10.50 13.40 0.25
N GLU A 23 9.53 13.52 -0.65
CA GLU A 23 8.48 14.54 -0.52
C GLU A 23 7.80 14.39 0.85
N PRO A 24 7.57 15.49 1.57
CA PRO A 24 7.12 15.43 2.95
C PRO A 24 5.76 14.72 3.04
N ASP A 25 5.75 13.67 3.84
CA ASP A 25 4.58 12.93 4.28
C ASP A 25 3.49 13.89 4.79
N GLY A 26 2.28 13.80 4.22
CA GLY A 26 1.09 14.42 4.82
C GLY A 26 0.33 15.44 3.98
N LYS A 27 0.68 15.64 2.71
CA LYS A 27 -0.24 16.31 1.76
C LYS A 27 -1.55 15.49 1.66
N PRO A 28 -2.72 16.12 1.75
CA PRO A 28 -3.97 15.43 1.50
C PRO A 28 -4.03 14.85 0.10
N ILE A 29 -4.64 13.67 -0.03
CA ILE A 29 -4.93 13.02 -1.31
C ILE A 29 -5.79 13.96 -2.17
N THR A 30 -5.40 14.15 -3.43
CA THR A 30 -6.17 14.92 -4.42
C THR A 30 -7.21 14.05 -5.12
N ALA A 31 -8.10 14.66 -5.92
CA ALA A 31 -9.07 13.91 -6.73
C ALA A 31 -8.39 12.95 -7.72
N ASP A 32 -7.29 13.36 -8.35
CA ASP A 32 -6.55 12.51 -9.30
C ASP A 32 -5.89 11.32 -8.60
N ASN A 33 -5.34 11.55 -7.41
CA ASN A 33 -4.77 10.48 -6.60
C ASN A 33 -5.84 9.49 -6.16
N ALA A 34 -7.02 9.98 -5.75
CA ALA A 34 -8.13 9.13 -5.38
C ALA A 34 -8.70 8.33 -6.56
N ALA A 35 -8.70 8.89 -7.77
CA ALA A 35 -9.06 8.14 -8.98
C ALA A 35 -8.11 6.94 -9.19
N ALA A 36 -6.80 7.16 -9.07
CA ALA A 36 -5.82 6.07 -9.16
C ALA A 36 -6.05 4.98 -8.08
N VAL A 37 -6.44 5.37 -6.86
CA VAL A 37 -6.81 4.40 -5.81
C VAL A 37 -8.07 3.61 -6.17
N LYS A 38 -9.08 4.25 -6.76
CA LYS A 38 -10.31 3.57 -7.23
C LYS A 38 -10.02 2.58 -8.35
N ASP A 39 -9.15 2.94 -9.29
CA ASP A 39 -8.72 2.03 -10.35
C ASP A 39 -8.01 0.80 -9.78
N VAL A 40 -7.17 0.99 -8.75
CA VAL A 40 -6.54 -0.11 -8.01
C VAL A 40 -7.59 -1.01 -7.35
N ILE A 41 -8.59 -0.44 -6.67
CA ILE A 41 -9.66 -1.21 -6.04
C ILE A 41 -10.40 -2.04 -7.10
N ALA A 42 -10.78 -1.44 -8.22
CA ALA A 42 -11.45 -2.11 -9.32
C ALA A 42 -10.61 -3.26 -9.89
N ALA A 43 -9.30 -3.03 -10.10
CA ALA A 43 -8.36 -4.05 -10.58
C ALA A 43 -8.17 -5.22 -9.59
N THR A 44 -8.50 -5.02 -8.31
CA THR A 44 -8.37 -6.06 -7.27
C THR A 44 -9.66 -6.83 -6.98
N THR A 45 -10.70 -6.66 -7.81
CA THR A 45 -11.99 -7.36 -7.65
C THR A 45 -11.83 -8.87 -7.63
N GLU A 46 -10.98 -9.43 -8.49
CA GLU A 46 -10.69 -10.88 -8.55
C GLU A 46 -10.15 -11.42 -7.21
N LEU A 47 -9.30 -10.65 -6.51
CA LEU A 47 -8.72 -11.07 -5.23
C LEU A 47 -9.82 -11.21 -4.17
N ARG A 48 -10.80 -10.29 -4.16
CA ARG A 48 -11.93 -10.37 -3.23
C ARG A 48 -12.76 -11.63 -3.48
N LEU A 49 -13.06 -11.90 -4.75
CA LEU A 49 -13.85 -13.06 -5.14
C LEU A 49 -13.18 -14.37 -4.71
N LEU A 50 -11.86 -14.49 -4.89
CA LEU A 50 -11.13 -15.68 -4.48
C LEU A 50 -11.06 -15.84 -2.95
N VAL A 51 -10.94 -14.74 -2.21
CA VAL A 51 -11.04 -14.78 -0.73
C VAL A 51 -12.44 -15.17 -0.27
N GLU A 52 -13.48 -14.64 -0.90
CA GLU A 52 -14.88 -14.98 -0.61
C GLU A 52 -15.19 -16.44 -0.94
N GLN A 53 -14.72 -16.93 -2.09
CA GLN A 53 -14.85 -18.32 -2.50
C GLN A 53 -14.14 -19.25 -1.51
N TYR A 54 -12.90 -18.94 -1.13
CA TYR A 54 -12.17 -19.72 -0.12
C TYR A 54 -12.95 -19.81 1.20
N TYR A 55 -13.54 -18.69 1.64
CA TYR A 55 -14.37 -18.67 2.85
C TYR A 55 -15.64 -19.51 2.68
N ALA A 56 -16.30 -19.46 1.53
CA ALA A 56 -17.50 -20.26 1.26
C ALA A 56 -17.20 -21.77 1.25
N GLU A 57 -16.04 -22.17 0.74
CA GLU A 57 -15.63 -23.59 0.66
C GLU A 57 -15.11 -24.14 1.99
N HIS A 58 -14.47 -23.31 2.82
CA HIS A 58 -13.76 -23.79 4.02
C HIS A 58 -14.30 -23.26 5.35
N GLY A 59 -15.20 -22.28 5.34
CA GLY A 59 -15.74 -21.63 6.54
C GLY A 59 -14.71 -20.79 7.31
N LEU A 60 -13.54 -20.55 6.75
CA LEU A 60 -12.45 -19.77 7.34
C LEU A 60 -11.73 -18.96 6.27
N TYR A 61 -11.20 -17.79 6.66
CA TYR A 61 -10.49 -16.94 5.71
C TYR A 61 -9.10 -17.48 5.38
N PRO A 62 -8.61 -17.28 4.15
CA PRO A 62 -7.23 -17.60 3.80
C PRO A 62 -6.27 -16.71 4.60
N THR A 63 -5.04 -17.19 4.76
CA THR A 63 -3.97 -16.52 5.50
C THR A 63 -2.81 -16.10 4.61
N SER A 64 -2.86 -16.44 3.32
CA SER A 64 -1.84 -16.14 2.31
C SER A 64 -2.42 -16.10 0.90
N ASN A 65 -1.68 -15.53 -0.06
CA ASN A 65 -2.05 -15.58 -1.48
C ASN A 65 -2.18 -17.02 -1.99
N GLU A 66 -1.20 -17.87 -1.67
CA GLU A 66 -1.15 -19.26 -2.14
C GLU A 66 -2.37 -20.05 -1.66
N GLN A 67 -2.76 -19.88 -0.39
CA GLN A 67 -3.94 -20.53 0.16
C GLN A 67 -5.23 -20.09 -0.55
N ALA A 68 -5.31 -18.82 -0.97
CA ALA A 68 -6.42 -18.31 -1.75
C ALA A 68 -6.35 -18.64 -3.26
N GLY A 69 -5.37 -19.43 -3.71
CA GLY A 69 -5.17 -19.73 -5.13
C GLY A 69 -4.67 -18.53 -5.96
N LEU A 70 -4.14 -17.50 -5.29
CA LEU A 70 -3.68 -16.26 -5.91
C LEU A 70 -2.21 -16.36 -6.36
N LYS A 71 -1.86 -15.53 -7.34
CA LYS A 71 -0.48 -15.36 -7.80
C LYS A 71 0.37 -14.70 -6.70
N SER A 72 1.68 -14.70 -6.92
CA SER A 72 2.62 -14.01 -6.04
C SER A 72 2.26 -12.52 -5.88
N PRO A 73 2.53 -11.89 -4.71
CA PRO A 73 2.09 -10.52 -4.45
C PRO A 73 2.53 -9.47 -5.48
N GLY A 74 3.71 -9.64 -6.07
CA GLY A 74 4.26 -8.74 -7.09
C GLY A 74 3.64 -8.90 -8.47
N SER A 75 2.98 -10.03 -8.76
CA SER A 75 2.34 -10.28 -10.06
C SER A 75 1.16 -9.34 -10.35
N TYR A 76 0.67 -8.63 -9.33
CA TYR A 76 -0.40 -7.64 -9.43
C TYR A 76 0.13 -6.22 -9.68
N SER A 77 1.43 -6.03 -9.85
CA SER A 77 2.00 -4.70 -10.07
C SER A 77 1.43 -4.03 -11.32
N SER A 78 1.02 -2.78 -11.20
CA SER A 78 0.49 -1.93 -12.27
C SER A 78 0.97 -0.49 -12.08
N GLY A 79 0.47 0.46 -12.89
CA GLY A 79 0.90 1.86 -12.78
C GLY A 79 0.70 2.46 -11.38
N ALA A 80 -0.39 2.10 -10.69
CA ALA A 80 -0.74 2.61 -9.36
C ALA A 80 -0.56 1.56 -8.24
N LEU A 81 -0.51 0.26 -8.56
CA LEU A 81 -0.33 -0.82 -7.60
C LEU A 81 1.10 -1.36 -7.64
N LYS A 82 1.77 -1.48 -6.49
CA LYS A 82 3.10 -2.10 -6.38
C LYS A 82 2.99 -3.59 -6.08
N ARG A 83 2.11 -3.98 -5.14
CA ARG A 83 1.84 -5.38 -4.77
C ARG A 83 0.50 -5.53 -4.05
N ALA A 84 -0.07 -6.73 -4.10
CA ALA A 84 -1.27 -7.11 -3.37
C ALA A 84 -1.03 -8.41 -2.57
N THR A 85 -1.29 -8.38 -1.27
CA THR A 85 -1.01 -9.49 -0.36
C THR A 85 -2.27 -9.87 0.42
N VAL A 86 -2.64 -11.14 0.44
CA VAL A 86 -3.60 -11.69 1.39
C VAL A 86 -2.87 -12.05 2.66
N GLY A 87 -3.29 -11.46 3.77
CA GLY A 87 -2.77 -11.70 5.10
C GLY A 87 -3.72 -12.51 5.97
N ARG A 88 -3.50 -12.47 7.28
CA ARG A 88 -4.36 -13.15 8.26
C ARG A 88 -5.79 -12.63 8.19
N HIS A 89 -6.75 -13.50 8.47
CA HIS A 89 -8.19 -13.18 8.44
C HIS A 89 -8.67 -12.69 7.06
N GLY A 90 -8.01 -13.08 5.97
CA GLY A 90 -8.43 -12.74 4.61
C GLY A 90 -8.27 -11.27 4.24
N GLN A 91 -7.53 -10.50 5.04
CA GLN A 91 -7.28 -9.09 4.74
C GLN A 91 -6.41 -8.96 3.49
N ILE A 92 -6.79 -8.08 2.58
CA ILE A 92 -6.01 -7.79 1.39
C ILE A 92 -5.26 -6.47 1.62
N GLU A 93 -3.94 -6.55 1.70
CA GLU A 93 -3.05 -5.39 1.79
C GLU A 93 -2.57 -5.00 0.39
N LEU A 94 -2.90 -3.77 0.00
CA LEU A 94 -2.45 -3.16 -1.24
C LEU A 94 -1.39 -2.11 -0.92
N VAL A 95 -0.22 -2.27 -1.51
CA VAL A 95 0.84 -1.26 -1.48
C VAL A 95 0.91 -0.60 -2.83
N MET A 96 0.81 0.72 -2.85
CA MET A 96 0.65 1.53 -4.05
C MET A 96 1.92 2.32 -4.38
N THR A 97 2.00 2.73 -5.63
CA THR A 97 3.06 3.63 -6.09
C THR A 97 2.74 5.08 -5.72
N LYS A 98 3.66 6.00 -6.02
CA LYS A 98 3.46 7.45 -5.84
C LYS A 98 2.21 8.01 -6.54
N ARG A 99 1.62 7.31 -7.51
CA ARG A 99 0.38 7.74 -8.19
C ARG A 99 -0.80 7.84 -7.25
N SER A 100 -0.79 7.07 -6.16
CA SER A 100 -1.77 7.18 -5.08
C SER A 100 -1.65 8.48 -4.27
N GLY A 101 -0.67 9.34 -4.55
CA GLY A 101 -0.38 10.55 -3.78
C GLY A 101 0.66 10.34 -2.67
N ARG A 102 1.08 9.08 -2.44
CA ARG A 102 2.16 8.74 -1.49
C ARG A 102 2.97 7.55 -1.98
N TYR A 103 4.29 7.60 -1.80
CA TYR A 103 5.13 6.43 -2.03
C TYR A 103 4.83 5.37 -0.96
N ASP A 104 4.65 4.11 -1.38
CA ASP A 104 4.19 3.02 -0.51
C ASP A 104 2.86 3.36 0.21
N GLY A 105 1.97 4.06 -0.51
CA GLY A 105 0.59 4.27 -0.08
C GLY A 105 -0.09 2.94 0.25
N ASN A 106 -0.73 2.83 1.41
CA ASN A 106 -1.35 1.58 1.85
C ASN A 106 -2.87 1.66 1.85
N LEU A 107 -3.49 0.57 1.41
CA LEU A 107 -4.92 0.34 1.57
C LEU A 107 -5.13 -1.11 1.96
N THR A 108 -5.79 -1.33 3.08
CA THR A 108 -6.18 -2.63 3.58
C THR A 108 -7.67 -2.82 3.36
N MET A 109 -8.03 -3.93 2.72
CA MET A 109 -9.40 -4.36 2.53
C MET A 109 -9.69 -5.48 3.52
N VAL A 110 -10.66 -5.27 4.41
CA VAL A 110 -10.97 -6.17 5.51
C VAL A 110 -12.32 -6.84 5.24
N PRO A 111 -12.37 -8.16 5.03
CA PRO A 111 -13.63 -8.86 4.88
C PRO A 111 -14.33 -8.95 6.24
N GLN A 112 -15.64 -8.71 6.26
CA GLN A 112 -16.50 -8.88 7.43
C GLN A 112 -17.74 -9.67 7.03
N PHE A 113 -17.85 -10.90 7.52
CA PHE A 113 -19.09 -11.66 7.42
C PHE A 113 -20.14 -11.01 8.32
N ARG A 114 -21.27 -10.60 7.74
CA ARG A 114 -22.37 -9.98 8.48
C ARG A 114 -23.39 -11.03 8.93
N ASN A 115 -24.00 -11.70 7.96
CA ASN A 115 -25.00 -12.74 8.12
C ASN A 115 -25.22 -13.43 6.75
N GLU A 116 -26.05 -14.46 6.72
CA GLU A 116 -26.32 -15.23 5.50
C GLU A 116 -26.99 -14.42 4.37
N ARG A 117 -27.68 -13.32 4.69
CA ARG A 117 -28.36 -12.48 3.68
C ARG A 117 -27.44 -11.46 3.04
N GLU A 118 -26.56 -10.86 3.84
CA GLU A 118 -25.64 -9.81 3.41
C GLU A 118 -24.27 -10.35 2.98
N GLY A 119 -23.92 -11.57 3.42
CA GLY A 119 -22.65 -12.21 3.11
C GLY A 119 -21.44 -11.46 3.67
N ILE A 120 -20.35 -11.46 2.89
CA ILE A 120 -19.10 -10.77 3.22
C ILE A 120 -19.18 -9.32 2.73
N VAL A 121 -19.07 -8.37 3.65
CA VAL A 121 -18.93 -6.94 3.37
C VAL A 121 -17.47 -6.53 3.51
N TRP A 122 -16.97 -5.75 2.58
CA TRP A 122 -15.57 -5.28 2.60
C TRP A 122 -15.45 -3.88 3.17
N LEU A 123 -14.63 -3.73 4.20
CA LEU A 123 -14.24 -2.44 4.74
C LEU A 123 -12.89 -2.01 4.17
N TYR A 124 -12.73 -0.71 3.94
CA TYR A 124 -11.48 -0.14 3.43
C TYR A 124 -10.80 0.68 4.53
N GLN A 125 -9.49 0.49 4.71
CA GLN A 125 -8.72 1.16 5.74
C GLN A 125 -7.36 1.61 5.17
N THR A 126 -6.85 2.74 5.63
CA THR A 126 -5.52 3.23 5.26
C THR A 126 -4.88 3.89 6.46
N THR A 127 -3.56 3.82 6.59
CA THR A 127 -2.83 4.51 7.67
C THR A 127 -2.05 5.72 7.18
N ASN A 128 -1.86 5.84 5.86
CA ASN A 128 -0.92 6.79 5.29
C ASN A 128 -1.46 7.63 4.11
N LEU A 129 -2.66 7.33 3.60
CA LEU A 129 -3.35 8.11 2.55
C LEU A 129 -4.35 9.10 3.17
N LYS A 130 -3.84 10.21 3.72
CA LYS A 130 -4.64 11.20 4.45
C LYS A 130 -5.65 11.91 3.53
N GLY A 131 -6.93 11.92 3.90
CA GLY A 131 -7.99 12.58 3.12
C GLY A 131 -8.62 11.70 2.04
N LEU A 132 -8.18 10.44 1.90
CA LEU A 132 -8.81 9.47 0.99
C LEU A 132 -10.29 9.22 1.33
N ASP A 133 -10.65 9.28 2.61
CA ASP A 133 -12.01 9.15 3.13
C ASP A 133 -13.01 10.14 2.51
N LYS A 134 -12.53 11.32 2.09
CA LYS A 134 -13.36 12.33 1.39
C LYS A 134 -13.72 11.93 -0.03
N HIS A 135 -12.93 11.05 -0.65
CA HIS A 135 -13.09 10.64 -2.05
C HIS A 135 -13.58 9.19 -2.19
N LEU A 136 -13.44 8.39 -1.13
CA LEU A 136 -13.85 6.99 -1.05
C LEU A 136 -14.73 6.79 0.20
N PRO A 137 -16.05 7.04 0.09
CA PRO A 137 -16.98 6.86 1.20
C PRO A 137 -16.88 5.45 1.79
N GLY A 138 -16.83 5.36 3.13
CA GLY A 138 -16.65 4.08 3.83
C GLY A 138 -15.20 3.67 4.03
N CYS A 139 -14.22 4.38 3.46
CA CYS A 139 -12.81 4.21 3.79
C CYS A 139 -12.47 4.90 5.11
N ARG A 140 -11.77 4.20 6.01
CA ARG A 140 -11.36 4.72 7.31
C ARG A 140 -9.86 5.03 7.32
N TYR A 141 -9.51 6.27 7.61
CA TYR A 141 -8.14 6.65 7.92
C TYR A 141 -7.80 6.27 9.37
N LEU A 142 -6.91 5.31 9.55
CA LEU A 142 -6.40 4.88 10.85
C LEU A 142 -5.15 5.71 11.16
N LYS A 143 -5.26 6.70 12.05
CA LYS A 143 -4.12 7.49 12.48
C LYS A 143 -3.06 6.55 13.06
N GLY A 144 -1.89 6.47 12.41
CA GLY A 144 -0.75 5.72 12.94
C GLY A 144 -0.50 6.13 14.39
N ARG A 145 -0.42 5.15 15.29
CA ARG A 145 -0.03 5.38 16.68
C ARG A 145 1.41 5.88 16.76
#